data_AF-A0A8H5R6Y8-F1
#
_entry.id   AF-A0A8H5R6Y8-F1
#
_cell.length_a   1.000
_cell.length_b   1.000
_cell.length_c   1.000
_cell.angle_alpha   90.00
_cell.angle_beta   90.00
_cell.angle_gamma   90.00
#
_symmetry.space_group_name_H-M   'P 1'
#
loop_
_entity.id
_entity.type
_entity.pdbx_description
1 polymer ?
#
loop_
_entity_poly.entity_id
_entity_poly.type
_entity_poly.pdbx_seq_one_letter_code
_entity_poly.pdbx_strand_id
1 'polypeptide(L)'
;MLSPAEFPHVAQLRNHFSQLQKLRQDGQSRRMIYLVQGLNTEVIALLGDELQIDPMFFVTHERTSTYLRWPYEPNLAPCLPSLIDGNRSFTASYYDIRALREEFGSFSVGCAESGRDALRTKLGKDWEPTVILHRKCSFWKTTFSNENDWSVLILCDPPFRKAHIWQKPQPKSETWSLKTIEFSAPPFQGGYADFIPSPWTVRSRASGPSRECLYDDLLHYYTECYNDISARQAAQLDMTVFMRKITASHYMLLIEYHDALLSTMAFPLQRKDNFASVQTTSLEASWSNIQLLCSRLSRYIKDVSQIMLQLHIRFDDPVVPTDYAQWTESESDFQYIYMRLQSLRQRAEFLSESLTGVTGINGAARSIREAKTIKTFTIVALIFIPLSFSTSLFSMSERI
;
A
#
# COMPACT_ATOMS: atom_id res chain seq x y z
N MET A 1 15.21 -30.88 -7.89
CA MET A 1 15.25 -29.49 -8.37
C MET A 1 14.78 -29.45 -9.81
N LEU A 2 13.56 -28.99 -10.05
CA LEU A 2 13.14 -28.61 -11.40
C LEU A 2 13.81 -27.27 -11.70
N SER A 3 14.72 -27.22 -12.66
CA SER A 3 15.28 -25.95 -13.10
C SER A 3 14.18 -25.18 -13.84
N PRO A 4 13.83 -23.96 -13.42
CA PRO A 4 12.90 -23.13 -14.17
C PRO A 4 13.51 -22.80 -15.55
N ALA A 5 12.67 -22.72 -16.57
CA ALA A 5 13.07 -22.24 -17.89
C ALA A 5 12.87 -20.72 -17.95
N GLU A 6 13.92 -20.00 -18.34
CA GLU A 6 13.89 -18.55 -18.46
C GLU A 6 13.74 -18.11 -19.92
N PHE A 7 12.94 -17.07 -20.14
CA PHE A 7 12.67 -16.50 -21.47
C PHE A 7 12.97 -15.00 -21.46
N PRO A 8 14.25 -14.57 -21.43
CA PRO A 8 14.61 -13.15 -21.40
C PRO A 8 14.19 -12.38 -22.66
N HIS A 9 13.93 -13.07 -23.78
CA HIS A 9 13.54 -12.46 -25.03
C HIS A 9 12.21 -13.01 -25.56
N VAL A 10 11.36 -12.11 -26.07
CA VAL A 10 10.01 -12.45 -26.62
C VAL A 10 10.11 -13.50 -27.74
N ALA A 11 11.18 -13.49 -28.54
CA ALA A 11 11.39 -14.48 -29.60
C ALA A 11 11.51 -15.93 -29.05
N GLN A 12 12.17 -16.10 -27.90
CA GLN A 12 12.30 -17.42 -27.27
C GLN A 12 10.96 -17.88 -26.71
N LEU A 13 10.20 -16.96 -26.10
CA LEU A 13 8.85 -17.23 -25.59
C LEU A 13 7.89 -17.63 -26.72
N ARG A 14 7.97 -16.95 -27.88
CA ARG A 14 7.18 -17.30 -29.07
C ARG A 14 7.49 -18.71 -29.57
N ASN A 15 8.77 -19.06 -29.67
CA ASN A 15 9.20 -20.40 -30.08
C ASN A 15 8.70 -21.48 -29.11
N HIS A 16 8.71 -21.20 -27.80
CA HIS A 16 8.17 -22.09 -26.78
C HIS A 16 6.67 -22.34 -26.99
N PHE A 17 5.87 -21.30 -27.19
CA PHE A 17 4.44 -21.46 -27.48
C PHE A 17 4.16 -22.21 -28.78
N SER A 18 4.92 -21.95 -29.85
CA SER A 18 4.80 -22.72 -31.10
C SER A 18 5.11 -24.21 -30.92
N GLN A 19 6.06 -24.56 -30.05
CA GLN A 19 6.32 -25.95 -29.68
C GLN A 19 5.17 -26.55 -28.87
N LEU A 20 4.61 -25.81 -27.91
CA LEU A 20 3.48 -26.28 -27.12
C LEU A 20 2.22 -26.50 -27.94
N GLN A 21 1.95 -25.64 -28.92
CA GLN A 21 0.83 -25.83 -29.83
C GLN A 21 0.96 -27.16 -30.60
N LYS A 22 2.15 -27.49 -31.10
CA LYS A 22 2.41 -28.78 -31.75
C LYS A 22 2.17 -29.95 -30.81
N LEU A 23 2.72 -29.88 -29.59
CA LEU A 23 2.53 -30.94 -28.59
C LEU A 23 1.06 -31.14 -28.19
N ARG A 24 0.28 -30.05 -28.13
CA ARG A 24 -1.18 -30.12 -27.89
C ARG A 24 -1.92 -30.74 -29.06
N GLN A 25 -1.52 -30.44 -30.30
CA GLN A 25 -2.07 -31.10 -31.51
C GLN A 25 -1.76 -32.61 -31.51
N ASP A 26 -0.60 -33.00 -30.98
CA ASP A 26 -0.20 -34.40 -30.79
C ASP A 26 -0.91 -35.08 -29.58
N GLY A 27 -1.84 -34.39 -28.91
CA GLY A 27 -2.63 -34.92 -27.81
C GLY A 27 -1.92 -34.96 -26.45
N GLN A 28 -0.74 -34.33 -26.32
CA GLN A 28 -0.03 -34.27 -25.03
C GLN A 28 -0.60 -33.17 -24.13
N SER A 29 -1.09 -33.55 -22.95
CA SER A 29 -1.52 -32.60 -21.91
C SER A 29 -0.32 -32.08 -21.12
N ARG A 30 -0.23 -30.76 -20.89
CA ARG A 30 0.82 -30.15 -20.07
C ARG A 30 0.28 -29.21 -19.01
N ARG A 31 1.02 -29.13 -17.91
CA ARG A 31 0.72 -28.26 -16.76
C ARG A 31 1.87 -27.29 -16.59
N MET A 32 1.59 -25.99 -16.74
CA MET A 32 2.63 -24.96 -16.74
C MET A 32 2.23 -23.75 -15.91
N ILE A 33 3.20 -23.20 -15.19
CA ILE A 33 3.09 -21.94 -14.46
C ILE A 33 4.07 -20.96 -15.12
N TYR A 34 3.55 -19.85 -15.62
CA TYR A 34 4.31 -18.74 -16.17
C TYR A 34 4.35 -17.62 -15.13
N LEU A 35 5.55 -17.30 -14.65
CA LEU A 35 5.80 -16.12 -13.84
C LEU A 35 6.32 -15.01 -14.74
N VAL A 36 5.69 -13.84 -14.71
CA VAL A 36 6.07 -12.69 -15.54
C VAL A 36 6.25 -11.46 -14.65
N GLN A 37 7.43 -10.84 -14.71
CA GLN A 37 7.75 -9.61 -14.01
C GLN A 37 7.70 -8.42 -14.98
N GLY A 38 6.82 -7.46 -14.71
CA GLY A 38 6.58 -6.33 -15.60
C GLY A 38 5.86 -6.73 -16.89
N LEU A 39 5.27 -5.74 -17.56
CA LEU A 39 4.54 -5.96 -18.81
C LEU A 39 5.07 -5.01 -19.89
N ASN A 40 5.16 -5.52 -21.11
CA ASN A 40 5.29 -4.72 -22.31
C ASN A 40 4.18 -5.11 -23.30
N THR A 41 3.94 -4.27 -24.31
CA THR A 41 2.86 -4.48 -25.28
C THR A 41 3.01 -5.78 -26.08
N GLU A 42 4.24 -6.18 -26.41
CA GLU A 42 4.52 -7.40 -27.15
C GLU A 42 4.21 -8.68 -26.34
N VAL A 43 4.56 -8.69 -25.06
CA VAL A 43 4.29 -9.80 -24.12
C VAL A 43 2.79 -9.89 -23.83
N ILE A 44 2.10 -8.75 -23.68
CA ILE A 44 0.64 -8.71 -23.52
C ILE A 44 -0.04 -9.35 -24.73
N ALA A 45 0.34 -8.96 -25.95
CA ALA A 45 -0.24 -9.52 -27.17
C ALA A 45 0.02 -11.04 -27.27
N LEU A 46 1.27 -11.46 -27.09
CA LEU A 46 1.64 -12.88 -27.18
C LEU A 46 0.92 -13.74 -26.13
N LEU A 47 0.93 -13.33 -24.87
CA LEU A 47 0.26 -14.08 -23.80
C LEU A 47 -1.26 -14.03 -23.95
N GLY A 48 -1.80 -12.90 -24.38
CA GLY A 48 -3.23 -12.72 -24.64
C GLY A 48 -3.77 -13.75 -25.63
N ASP A 49 -3.10 -13.87 -26.77
CA ASP A 49 -3.49 -14.78 -27.84
C ASP A 49 -3.27 -16.25 -27.44
N GLU A 50 -2.09 -16.59 -26.90
CA GLU A 50 -1.70 -17.98 -26.62
C GLU A 50 -2.43 -18.58 -25.41
N LEU A 51 -2.79 -17.76 -24.42
CA LEU A 51 -3.47 -18.19 -23.21
C LEU A 51 -4.95 -17.79 -23.18
N GLN A 52 -5.50 -17.21 -24.26
CA GLN A 52 -6.91 -16.78 -24.34
C GLN A 52 -7.32 -15.88 -23.16
N ILE A 53 -6.47 -14.89 -22.86
CA ILE A 53 -6.67 -13.99 -21.71
C ILE A 53 -7.62 -12.87 -22.09
N ASP A 54 -8.59 -12.58 -21.21
CA ASP A 54 -9.42 -11.39 -21.34
C ASP A 54 -8.54 -10.13 -21.22
N PRO A 55 -8.54 -9.21 -22.20
CA PRO A 55 -7.78 -7.96 -22.12
C PRO A 55 -8.01 -7.15 -20.84
N MET A 56 -9.20 -7.29 -20.22
CA MET A 56 -9.52 -6.67 -18.93
C MET A 56 -8.58 -7.11 -17.80
N PHE A 57 -8.01 -8.32 -17.88
CA PHE A 57 -7.01 -8.81 -16.95
C PHE A 57 -5.76 -7.92 -16.95
N PHE A 58 -5.19 -7.65 -18.14
CA PHE A 58 -3.99 -6.82 -18.27
C PHE A 58 -4.25 -5.36 -17.89
N VAL A 59 -5.41 -4.81 -18.30
CA VAL A 59 -5.82 -3.46 -17.93
C VAL A 59 -5.98 -3.33 -16.42
N THR A 60 -6.57 -4.33 -15.76
CA THR A 60 -6.73 -4.36 -14.30
C THR A 60 -5.38 -4.43 -13.59
N HIS A 61 -4.44 -5.21 -14.12
CA HIS A 61 -3.08 -5.31 -13.59
C HIS A 61 -2.30 -4.00 -13.77
N GLU A 62 -2.12 -3.50 -15.00
CA GLU A 62 -1.25 -2.35 -15.32
C GLU A 62 -1.65 -1.09 -14.54
N ARG A 63 -2.94 -0.90 -14.29
CA ARG A 63 -3.51 0.31 -13.69
C ARG A 63 -2.79 0.83 -12.43
N THR A 64 -2.04 1.92 -12.58
CA THR A 64 -1.08 2.46 -11.60
C THR A 64 -1.69 3.01 -10.31
N SER A 65 -2.82 3.71 -10.39
CA SER A 65 -3.57 4.20 -9.22
C SER A 65 -5.06 4.29 -9.53
N THR A 66 -5.91 3.79 -8.63
CA THR A 66 -7.37 3.95 -8.68
C THR A 66 -7.84 5.26 -8.05
N TYR A 67 -6.93 6.02 -7.42
CA TYR A 67 -7.27 6.99 -6.40
C TYR A 67 -6.86 8.44 -6.71
N LEU A 68 -5.82 8.65 -7.53
CA LEU A 68 -5.48 9.95 -8.12
C LEU A 68 -6.16 10.12 -9.49
N ARG A 69 -7.47 9.90 -9.54
CA ARG A 69 -8.24 9.94 -10.79
C ARG A 69 -9.14 11.15 -10.85
N TRP A 70 -9.26 11.68 -12.05
CA TRP A 70 -10.28 12.63 -12.39
C TRP A 70 -11.66 11.95 -12.29
N PRO A 71 -12.67 12.60 -11.66
CA PRO A 71 -14.01 12.01 -11.51
C PRO A 71 -14.68 11.55 -12.82
N TYR A 72 -14.30 12.15 -13.96
CA TYR A 72 -14.83 11.82 -15.28
C TYR A 72 -14.10 10.67 -16.00
N GLU A 73 -13.06 10.11 -15.38
CA GLU A 73 -12.28 8.96 -15.88
C GLU A 73 -12.22 7.81 -14.85
N PRO A 74 -13.38 7.25 -14.43
CA PRO A 74 -13.38 6.07 -13.57
C PRO A 74 -12.75 4.86 -14.29
N ASN A 75 -12.71 4.89 -15.63
CA ASN A 75 -12.04 4.01 -16.61
C ASN A 75 -12.25 2.49 -16.44
N LEU A 76 -13.24 2.08 -15.66
CA LEU A 76 -13.64 0.68 -15.48
C LEU A 76 -15.16 0.67 -15.30
N ALA A 77 -15.85 -0.11 -16.13
CA ALA A 77 -17.17 -0.61 -15.77
C ALA A 77 -16.92 -1.81 -14.85
N PRO A 78 -17.17 -1.69 -13.53
CA PRO A 78 -16.98 -2.82 -12.63
C PRO A 78 -17.89 -3.98 -13.07
N CYS A 79 -17.38 -5.21 -13.02
CA CYS A 79 -18.22 -6.39 -13.19
C CYS A 79 -19.09 -6.59 -11.94
N LEU A 80 -20.24 -7.22 -12.12
CA LEU A 80 -21.05 -7.66 -10.98
C LEU A 80 -20.29 -8.71 -10.17
N PRO A 81 -20.34 -8.68 -8.83
CA PRO A 81 -19.67 -9.68 -8.00
C PRO A 81 -20.05 -11.12 -8.33
N SER A 82 -21.28 -11.35 -8.80
CA SER A 82 -21.78 -12.66 -9.23
C SER A 82 -21.11 -13.22 -10.49
N LEU A 83 -20.38 -12.40 -11.24
CA LEU A 83 -19.66 -12.78 -12.47
C LEU A 83 -18.17 -12.99 -12.21
N ILE A 84 -17.70 -12.79 -10.97
CA ILE A 84 -16.31 -12.99 -10.61
C ILE A 84 -16.07 -14.48 -10.40
N ASP A 85 -15.17 -15.05 -11.20
CA ASP A 85 -14.69 -16.42 -11.05
C ASP A 85 -13.25 -16.40 -10.53
N GLY A 86 -13.10 -16.51 -9.21
CA GLY A 86 -11.81 -16.54 -8.53
C GLY A 86 -10.92 -17.71 -8.91
N ASN A 87 -11.50 -18.81 -9.41
CA ASN A 87 -10.75 -19.98 -9.85
C ASN A 87 -10.14 -19.78 -11.24
N ARG A 88 -10.74 -18.89 -12.05
CA ARG A 88 -10.21 -18.49 -13.35
C ARG A 88 -9.25 -17.32 -13.25
N SER A 89 -9.60 -16.27 -12.52
CA SER A 89 -8.75 -15.10 -12.41
C SER A 89 -9.03 -14.25 -11.19
N PHE A 90 -7.97 -13.68 -10.61
CA PHE A 90 -8.09 -12.66 -9.57
C PHE A 90 -6.86 -11.75 -9.58
N THR A 91 -7.00 -10.56 -9.01
CA THR A 91 -5.92 -9.58 -8.82
C THR A 91 -5.89 -9.15 -7.36
N ALA A 92 -4.79 -9.47 -6.70
CA ALA A 92 -4.53 -9.06 -5.33
C ALA A 92 -3.66 -7.81 -5.30
N SER A 93 -4.20 -6.72 -4.76
CA SER A 93 -3.38 -5.55 -4.38
C SER A 93 -2.78 -5.81 -3.00
N TYR A 94 -1.49 -5.59 -2.86
CA TYR A 94 -0.78 -5.68 -1.58
C TYR A 94 0.15 -4.48 -1.41
N TYR A 95 0.69 -4.31 -0.21
CA TYR A 95 1.49 -3.15 0.13
C TYR A 95 2.84 -3.59 0.67
N ASP A 96 3.88 -3.16 -0.04
CA ASP A 96 5.26 -3.56 0.23
C ASP A 96 6.02 -2.41 0.89
N ILE A 97 6.46 -2.61 2.12
CA ILE A 97 7.15 -1.59 2.91
C ILE A 97 8.65 -1.73 2.69
N ARG A 98 9.27 -0.64 2.23
CA ARG A 98 10.72 -0.57 2.02
C ARG A 98 11.36 0.47 2.93
N ALA A 99 12.57 0.19 3.37
CA ALA A 99 13.41 1.17 4.04
C ALA A 99 14.19 1.96 2.97
N LEU A 100 14.01 3.27 2.94
CA LEU A 100 14.77 4.18 2.10
C LEU A 100 16.03 4.65 2.82
N ARG A 101 17.12 4.76 2.08
CA ARG A 101 18.34 5.45 2.52
C ARG A 101 18.32 6.91 2.10
N GLU A 102 17.60 7.23 1.03
CA GLU A 102 17.51 8.53 0.41
C GLU A 102 16.19 9.23 0.75
N GLU A 103 16.26 10.55 0.97
CA GLU A 103 15.06 11.36 1.16
C GLU A 103 14.51 11.87 -0.18
N PHE A 104 13.26 11.52 -0.48
CA PHE A 104 12.59 11.96 -1.71
C PHE A 104 12.04 13.39 -1.63
N GLY A 105 11.77 13.90 -0.42
CA GLY A 105 11.30 15.27 -0.22
C GLY A 105 9.89 15.60 -0.77
N SER A 106 9.16 14.61 -1.28
CA SER A 106 7.81 14.78 -1.88
C SER A 106 6.85 13.68 -1.45
N PHE A 107 5.55 14.02 -1.41
CA PHE A 107 4.47 13.05 -1.27
C PHE A 107 4.08 12.39 -2.60
N SER A 108 4.45 13.00 -3.72
CA SER A 108 4.14 12.50 -5.07
C SER A 108 5.35 11.73 -5.57
N VAL A 109 5.37 10.42 -5.29
CA VAL A 109 6.43 9.50 -5.70
C VAL A 109 5.79 8.24 -6.27
N GLY A 110 6.38 7.70 -7.33
CA GLY A 110 5.93 6.47 -7.96
C GLY A 110 7.10 5.65 -8.47
N CYS A 111 6.91 4.34 -8.58
CA CYS A 111 7.87 3.45 -9.22
C CYS A 111 8.00 3.80 -10.70
N ALA A 112 9.21 4.02 -11.19
CA ALA A 112 9.42 4.44 -12.58
C ALA A 112 9.07 3.34 -13.59
N GLU A 113 9.22 2.07 -13.21
CA GLU A 113 8.99 0.94 -14.11
C GLU A 113 7.52 0.52 -14.17
N SER A 114 6.80 0.61 -13.05
CA SER A 114 5.40 0.18 -12.96
C SER A 114 4.40 1.32 -12.81
N GLY A 115 4.86 2.55 -12.62
CA GLY A 115 4.04 3.72 -12.31
C GLY A 115 3.30 3.66 -10.96
N ARG A 116 3.49 2.61 -10.16
CA ARG A 116 2.80 2.40 -8.89
C ARG A 116 3.10 3.48 -7.86
N ASP A 117 2.08 3.89 -7.11
CA ASP A 117 2.21 4.88 -6.04
C ASP A 117 3.17 4.38 -4.93
N ALA A 118 4.09 5.26 -4.52
CA ALA A 118 5.00 5.05 -3.42
C ALA A 118 4.64 6.00 -2.27
N LEU A 119 3.86 5.49 -1.31
CA LEU A 119 3.26 6.29 -0.25
C LEU A 119 4.29 6.66 0.81
N ARG A 120 4.42 7.96 1.08
CA ARG A 120 5.36 8.53 2.05
C ARG A 120 4.63 9.14 3.24
N THR A 121 5.20 9.00 4.44
CA THR A 121 4.62 9.55 5.67
C THR A 121 5.55 10.61 6.26
N LYS A 122 4.96 11.64 6.88
CA LYS A 122 5.69 12.57 7.75
C LYS A 122 5.27 12.38 9.20
N LEU A 123 6.24 12.50 10.10
CA LEU A 123 6.02 12.67 11.53
C LEU A 123 6.56 14.05 11.93
N GLY A 124 5.66 14.97 12.23
CA GLY A 124 6.02 16.37 12.44
C GLY A 124 6.59 17.00 11.16
N LYS A 125 7.86 17.42 11.20
CA LYS A 125 8.56 18.03 10.05
C LYS A 125 9.35 17.02 9.22
N ASP A 126 9.65 15.86 9.81
CA ASP A 126 10.59 14.90 9.26
C ASP A 126 9.86 13.84 8.43
N TRP A 127 10.57 13.33 7.43
CA TRP A 127 10.09 12.22 6.61
C TRP A 127 10.42 10.90 7.28
N GLU A 128 9.45 9.99 7.32
CA GLU A 128 9.75 8.63 7.75
C GLU A 128 10.74 7.98 6.76
N PRO A 129 11.71 7.20 7.25
CA PRO A 129 12.65 6.48 6.39
C PRO A 129 11.98 5.31 5.65
N THR A 130 10.67 5.13 5.76
CA THR A 130 9.91 4.04 5.15
C THR A 130 9.03 4.53 4.00
N VAL A 131 8.89 3.71 2.98
CA VAL A 131 7.97 3.94 1.86
C VAL A 131 7.08 2.73 1.70
N ILE A 132 5.79 2.95 1.44
CA ILE A 132 4.81 1.89 1.23
C ILE A 132 4.44 1.87 -0.25
N LEU A 133 4.87 0.85 -0.95
CA LEU A 133 4.59 0.66 -2.37
C LEU A 133 3.25 -0.04 -2.53
N HIS A 134 2.36 0.55 -3.32
CA HIS A 134 1.18 -0.17 -3.80
C HIS A 134 1.62 -1.17 -4.87
N ARG A 135 1.41 -2.46 -4.63
CA ARG A 135 1.79 -3.53 -5.55
C ARG A 135 0.56 -4.33 -5.96
N LYS A 136 0.65 -4.98 -7.11
CA LYS A 136 -0.35 -5.95 -7.59
C LYS A 136 0.31 -7.26 -7.93
N CYS A 137 -0.44 -8.32 -7.69
CA CYS A 137 -0.21 -9.62 -8.29
C CYS A 137 -1.51 -10.07 -8.95
N SER A 138 -1.44 -10.56 -10.18
CA SER A 138 -2.62 -11.03 -10.91
C SER A 138 -2.42 -12.47 -11.35
N PHE A 139 -3.46 -13.28 -11.16
CA PHE A 139 -3.50 -14.68 -11.51
C PHE A 139 -4.54 -14.91 -12.61
N TRP A 140 -4.15 -15.71 -13.61
CA TRP A 140 -5.04 -16.18 -14.66
C TRP A 140 -4.79 -17.67 -14.92
N LYS A 141 -5.87 -18.45 -15.00
CA LYS A 141 -5.84 -19.87 -15.35
C LYS A 141 -6.58 -20.10 -16.66
N THR A 142 -5.90 -20.76 -17.59
CA THR A 142 -6.47 -21.25 -18.84
C THR A 142 -6.48 -22.77 -18.80
N THR A 143 -7.65 -23.36 -19.03
CA THR A 143 -7.80 -24.80 -19.24
C THR A 143 -8.12 -25.00 -20.71
N PHE A 144 -7.39 -25.88 -21.38
CA PHE A 144 -7.54 -26.13 -22.81
C PHE A 144 -8.48 -27.32 -23.04
N SER A 145 -8.01 -28.38 -23.69
CA SER A 145 -8.84 -29.50 -24.15
C SER A 145 -9.27 -30.44 -23.03
N ASN A 146 -8.40 -30.68 -22.04
CA ASN A 146 -8.60 -31.62 -20.93
C ASN A 146 -8.37 -30.92 -19.59
N GLU A 147 -8.99 -31.40 -18.51
CA GLU A 147 -8.73 -30.89 -17.14
C GLU A 147 -7.25 -30.99 -16.72
N ASN A 148 -6.50 -31.90 -17.36
CA ASN A 148 -5.06 -32.08 -17.15
C ASN A 148 -4.16 -31.20 -18.02
N ASP A 149 -4.71 -30.45 -18.98
CA ASP A 149 -3.98 -29.51 -19.83
C ASP A 149 -4.33 -28.07 -19.46
N TRP A 150 -3.50 -27.46 -18.62
CA TRP A 150 -3.72 -26.12 -18.12
C TRP A 150 -2.43 -25.29 -18.07
N SER A 151 -2.63 -23.99 -18.20
CA SER A 151 -1.58 -23.00 -18.05
C SER A 151 -2.03 -21.92 -17.07
N VAL A 152 -1.14 -21.57 -16.15
CA VAL A 152 -1.34 -20.49 -15.20
C VAL A 152 -0.37 -19.37 -15.54
N LEU A 153 -0.87 -18.14 -15.54
CA LEU A 153 -0.07 -16.92 -15.63
C LEU A 153 -0.17 -16.16 -14.31
N ILE A 154 0.97 -15.81 -13.74
CA ILE A 154 1.08 -14.92 -12.59
C ILE A 154 1.90 -13.70 -12.98
N LEU A 155 1.25 -12.54 -12.94
CA LEU A 155 1.86 -11.24 -13.18
C LEU A 155 2.34 -10.64 -11.86
N CYS A 156 3.59 -10.20 -11.85
CA CYS A 156 4.23 -9.56 -10.71
C CYS A 156 4.73 -8.17 -11.10
N ASP A 157 4.55 -7.20 -10.20
CA ASP A 157 5.16 -5.88 -10.35
C ASP A 157 6.71 -5.96 -10.27
N PRO A 158 7.43 -5.09 -11.01
CA PRO A 158 8.90 -5.02 -11.01
C PRO A 158 9.48 -4.50 -9.68
N PRO A 159 10.77 -4.75 -9.37
CA PRO A 159 11.41 -4.27 -8.14
C PRO A 159 11.47 -2.73 -8.08
N PHE A 160 11.51 -2.17 -6.86
CA PHE A 160 11.54 -0.71 -6.66
C PHE A 160 12.97 -0.18 -6.61
N ARG A 161 13.58 -0.04 -7.79
CA ARG A 161 14.96 0.45 -7.94
C ARG A 161 15.03 1.88 -8.48
N LYS A 162 13.97 2.32 -9.15
CA LYS A 162 13.86 3.64 -9.78
C LYS A 162 12.54 4.30 -9.43
N ALA A 163 12.58 5.60 -9.14
CA ALA A 163 11.41 6.37 -8.74
C ALA A 163 11.29 7.66 -9.54
N HIS A 164 10.06 7.95 -9.93
CA HIS A 164 9.62 9.25 -10.41
C HIS A 164 9.14 10.08 -9.22
N ILE A 165 9.76 11.24 -9.02
CA ILE A 165 9.44 12.20 -7.97
C ILE A 165 8.88 13.45 -8.64
N TRP A 166 7.61 13.73 -8.40
CA TRP A 166 7.00 14.98 -8.85
C TRP A 166 7.14 16.02 -7.75
N GLN A 167 7.75 17.15 -8.11
CA GLN A 167 7.93 18.26 -7.20
C GLN A 167 6.94 19.37 -7.54
N LYS A 168 6.33 19.94 -6.50
CA LYS A 168 5.43 21.08 -6.67
C LYS A 168 6.19 22.24 -7.30
N PRO A 169 5.54 23.01 -8.18
CA PRO A 169 6.14 24.21 -8.73
C PRO A 169 6.59 25.16 -7.60
N GLN A 170 7.79 25.72 -7.72
CA GLN A 170 8.22 26.81 -6.84
C GLN A 170 7.29 28.02 -7.06
N PRO A 171 7.19 28.98 -6.11
CA PRO A 171 6.27 30.14 -6.22
C PRO A 171 6.38 30.97 -7.51
N LYS A 172 7.45 30.79 -8.30
CA LYS A 172 7.73 31.50 -9.57
C LYS A 172 7.57 30.61 -10.82
N SER A 173 7.16 29.37 -10.68
CA SER A 173 6.97 28.42 -11.77
C SER A 173 5.56 27.84 -11.68
N GLU A 174 4.89 27.64 -12.81
CA GLU A 174 3.57 27.02 -12.87
C GLU A 174 3.65 25.52 -13.22
N THR A 175 4.83 25.02 -13.55
CA THR A 175 5.05 23.66 -14.05
C THR A 175 5.62 22.73 -12.98
N TRP A 176 5.02 21.55 -12.86
CA TRP A 176 5.57 20.46 -12.06
C TRP A 176 6.87 19.98 -12.69
N SER A 177 7.90 19.77 -11.86
CA SER A 177 9.15 19.13 -12.32
C SER A 177 9.13 17.64 -11.97
N LEU A 178 9.59 16.83 -12.92
CA LEU A 178 9.79 15.40 -12.75
C LEU A 178 11.27 15.12 -12.54
N LYS A 179 11.63 14.52 -11.40
CA LYS A 179 12.97 14.01 -11.12
C LYS A 179 12.91 12.49 -11.08
N THR A 180 13.77 11.84 -11.87
CA THR A 180 13.97 10.38 -11.79
C THR A 180 15.23 10.10 -11.01
N ILE A 181 15.16 9.17 -10.06
CA ILE A 181 16.32 8.74 -9.28
C ILE A 181 16.41 7.21 -9.23
N GLU A 182 17.64 6.72 -9.15
CA GLU A 182 17.95 5.33 -8.87
C GLU A 182 18.47 5.24 -7.43
N PHE A 183 18.08 4.18 -6.71
CA PHE A 183 18.39 4.02 -5.30
C PHE A 183 18.25 2.55 -4.88
N SER A 184 18.63 2.26 -3.64
CA SER A 184 18.45 0.94 -3.02
C SER A 184 17.36 1.00 -1.95
N ALA A 185 16.38 0.11 -2.06
CA ALA A 185 15.24 0.04 -1.16
C ALA A 185 15.09 -1.36 -0.56
N PRO A 186 15.92 -1.71 0.44
CA PRO A 186 15.82 -3.00 1.10
C PRO A 186 14.45 -3.20 1.77
N PRO A 187 14.02 -4.48 1.96
CA PRO A 187 12.80 -4.80 2.70
C PRO A 187 12.81 -4.17 4.11
N PHE A 188 11.70 -3.57 4.52
CA PHE A 188 11.56 -3.04 5.88
C PHE A 188 11.63 -4.18 6.90
N GLN A 189 12.54 -4.07 7.88
CA GLN A 189 12.79 -5.10 8.91
C GLN A 189 13.06 -6.50 8.35
N GLY A 190 13.65 -6.60 7.15
CA GLY A 190 13.90 -7.89 6.50
C GLY A 190 12.69 -8.48 5.77
N GLY A 191 11.56 -7.75 5.72
CA GLY A 191 10.34 -8.12 5.00
C GLY A 191 9.38 -8.98 5.82
N TYR A 192 8.50 -9.71 5.15
CA TYR A 192 7.44 -10.48 5.83
C TYR A 192 7.96 -11.78 6.46
N ALA A 193 7.32 -12.23 7.54
CA ALA A 193 7.65 -13.49 8.20
C ALA A 193 7.31 -14.70 7.30
N ASP A 194 8.18 -15.71 7.30
CA ASP A 194 7.91 -16.95 6.55
C ASP A 194 6.66 -17.65 7.12
N PHE A 195 5.80 -18.15 6.23
CA PHE A 195 4.52 -18.77 6.55
C PHE A 195 4.54 -20.29 6.43
N ILE A 196 5.61 -20.89 5.91
CA ILE A 196 5.75 -22.34 5.88
C ILE A 196 6.25 -22.81 7.26
N PRO A 197 5.48 -23.62 8.01
CA PRO A 197 5.91 -24.14 9.29
C PRO A 197 7.25 -24.88 9.11
N SER A 198 8.31 -24.35 9.69
CA SER A 198 9.55 -25.09 9.86
C SER A 198 9.48 -25.84 11.18
N PRO A 199 9.92 -27.11 11.27
CA PRO A 199 10.33 -27.62 12.56
C PRO A 199 11.38 -26.65 13.11
N TRP A 200 11.19 -26.20 14.35
CA TRP A 200 11.95 -25.16 15.05
C TRP A 200 13.45 -25.49 15.26
N THR A 201 13.99 -26.43 14.50
CA THR A 201 15.40 -26.73 14.45
C THR A 201 16.13 -25.64 13.67
N VAL A 202 16.84 -24.80 14.43
CA VAL A 202 17.84 -23.78 14.04
C VAL A 202 18.87 -24.28 13.00
N ARG A 203 18.88 -25.57 12.69
CA ARG A 203 19.81 -26.22 11.78
C ARG A 203 19.01 -26.75 10.58
N SER A 204 19.13 -26.07 9.44
CA SER A 204 19.09 -26.64 8.07
C SER A 204 18.19 -25.95 7.04
N ARG A 205 17.39 -24.92 7.35
CA ARG A 205 16.82 -24.11 6.25
C ARG A 205 17.79 -22.99 5.88
N ALA A 206 18.24 -23.02 4.63
CA ALA A 206 18.79 -21.84 3.96
C ALA A 206 17.83 -20.67 4.20
N SER A 207 18.38 -19.46 4.32
CA SER A 207 17.64 -18.20 4.37
C SER A 207 16.34 -18.29 3.54
N GLY A 208 15.18 -17.97 4.13
CA GLY A 208 13.94 -17.80 3.35
C GLY A 208 14.14 -16.80 2.20
N PRO A 209 13.10 -16.56 1.36
CA PRO A 209 13.27 -15.80 0.13
C PRO A 209 13.86 -14.40 0.37
N SER A 210 14.46 -13.82 -0.67
CA SER A 210 15.14 -12.52 -0.57
C SER A 210 14.18 -11.39 -0.17
N ARG A 211 12.89 -11.52 -0.50
CA ARG A 211 11.84 -10.49 -0.28
C ARG A 211 12.11 -9.21 -1.06
N GLU A 212 12.98 -9.26 -2.06
CA GLU A 212 13.28 -8.14 -2.95
C GLU A 212 12.16 -7.87 -3.95
N CYS A 213 11.54 -8.93 -4.47
CA CYS A 213 10.34 -8.81 -5.30
C CYS A 213 9.49 -10.09 -5.23
N LEU A 214 8.20 -9.96 -5.53
CA LEU A 214 7.28 -11.09 -5.49
C LEU A 214 7.63 -12.20 -6.49
N TYR A 215 8.22 -11.84 -7.63
CA TYR A 215 8.66 -12.80 -8.65
C TYR A 215 9.70 -13.77 -8.08
N ASP A 216 10.75 -13.25 -7.44
CA ASP A 216 11.83 -14.04 -6.84
C ASP A 216 11.31 -14.89 -5.68
N ASP A 217 10.42 -14.32 -4.85
CA ASP A 217 9.82 -15.02 -3.73
C ASP A 217 8.96 -16.20 -4.19
N LEU A 218 8.09 -15.99 -5.19
CA LEU A 218 7.29 -17.07 -5.78
C LEU A 218 8.19 -18.14 -6.40
N LEU A 219 9.23 -17.73 -7.14
CA LEU A 219 10.18 -18.66 -7.74
C LEU A 219 10.83 -19.54 -6.67
N HIS A 220 11.27 -18.95 -5.56
CA HIS A 220 11.84 -19.68 -4.41
C HIS A 220 10.82 -20.69 -3.84
N TYR A 221 9.59 -20.28 -3.52
CA TYR A 221 8.61 -21.20 -2.94
C TYR A 221 8.20 -22.35 -3.89
N TYR A 222 8.03 -22.07 -5.19
CA TYR A 222 7.67 -23.10 -6.16
C TYR A 222 8.83 -24.07 -6.47
N THR A 223 10.08 -23.62 -6.40
CA THR A 223 11.23 -24.45 -6.79
C THR A 223 11.90 -25.16 -5.60
N GLU A 224 12.02 -24.49 -4.46
CA GLU A 224 12.70 -25.00 -3.27
C GLU A 224 11.69 -25.64 -2.31
N CYS A 225 10.65 -24.90 -1.90
CA CYS A 225 9.72 -25.37 -0.86
C CYS A 225 8.72 -26.42 -1.35
N TYR A 226 8.34 -26.41 -2.64
CA TYR A 226 7.44 -27.44 -3.19
C TYR A 226 8.00 -28.86 -3.03
N ASN A 227 9.33 -29.02 -3.06
CA ASN A 227 9.97 -30.34 -2.88
C ASN A 227 9.95 -30.82 -1.42
N ASP A 228 9.84 -29.90 -0.47
CA ASP A 228 9.84 -30.20 0.97
C ASP A 228 8.43 -30.47 1.51
N ILE A 229 7.40 -30.15 0.73
CA ILE A 229 6.00 -30.46 1.06
C ILE A 229 5.77 -31.96 0.83
N SER A 230 5.14 -32.62 1.80
CA SER A 230 4.83 -34.05 1.67
C SER A 230 4.01 -34.33 0.40
N ALA A 231 4.23 -35.46 -0.27
CA ALA A 231 3.54 -35.81 -1.52
C ALA A 231 2.00 -35.76 -1.42
N ARG A 232 1.44 -35.99 -0.22
CA ARG A 232 0.00 -35.86 0.05
C ARG A 232 -0.48 -34.40 0.08
N GLN A 233 0.29 -33.50 0.70
CA GLN A 233 -0.02 -32.07 0.72
C GLN A 233 0.22 -31.43 -0.65
N ALA A 234 1.26 -31.83 -1.38
CA ALA A 234 1.57 -31.32 -2.72
C ALA A 234 0.46 -31.62 -3.74
N ALA A 235 -0.25 -32.74 -3.59
CA ALA A 235 -1.37 -33.13 -4.46
C ALA A 235 -2.64 -32.27 -4.26
N GLN A 236 -2.77 -31.61 -3.10
CA GLN A 236 -3.93 -30.77 -2.75
C GLN A 236 -3.60 -29.28 -2.74
N LEU A 237 -2.34 -28.92 -2.98
CA LEU A 237 -1.88 -27.54 -2.92
C LEU A 237 -2.46 -26.74 -4.10
N ASP A 238 -3.31 -25.76 -3.78
CA ASP A 238 -3.73 -24.76 -4.75
C ASP A 238 -2.50 -23.96 -5.18
N MET A 239 -2.30 -23.82 -6.50
CA MET A 239 -1.16 -23.09 -7.07
C MET A 239 -1.09 -21.67 -6.50
N THR A 240 -2.22 -21.07 -6.18
CA THR A 240 -2.28 -19.68 -5.70
C THR A 240 -1.91 -19.53 -4.22
N VAL A 241 -1.65 -20.63 -3.49
CA VAL A 241 -1.35 -20.60 -2.04
C VAL A 241 -0.21 -19.64 -1.72
N PHE A 242 0.92 -19.74 -2.43
CA PHE A 242 2.07 -18.88 -2.15
C PHE A 242 1.76 -17.40 -2.43
N MET A 243 1.06 -17.11 -3.53
CA MET A 243 0.62 -15.75 -3.85
C MET A 243 -0.29 -15.17 -2.77
N ARG A 244 -1.28 -15.96 -2.31
CA ARG A 244 -2.21 -15.56 -1.24
C ARG A 244 -1.46 -15.34 0.08
N LYS A 245 -0.57 -16.24 0.45
CA LYS A 245 0.20 -16.19 1.70
C LYS A 245 1.21 -15.04 1.73
N ILE A 246 1.93 -14.79 0.65
CA ILE A 246 2.82 -13.62 0.55
C ILE A 246 2.01 -12.32 0.66
N THR A 247 0.87 -12.24 -0.04
CA THR A 247 -0.02 -11.08 0.03
C THR A 247 -0.52 -10.84 1.45
N ALA A 248 -1.04 -11.87 2.12
CA ALA A 248 -1.50 -11.78 3.50
C ALA A 248 -0.37 -11.37 4.45
N SER A 249 0.83 -11.91 4.26
CA SER A 249 2.00 -11.61 5.10
C SER A 249 2.46 -10.15 4.95
N HIS A 250 2.37 -9.57 3.74
CA HIS A 250 2.58 -8.13 3.53
C HIS A 250 1.55 -7.26 4.27
N TYR A 251 0.27 -7.66 4.27
CA TYR A 251 -0.76 -6.95 5.03
C TYR A 251 -0.54 -7.03 6.54
N MET A 252 -0.06 -8.16 7.06
CA MET A 252 0.30 -8.28 8.48
C MET A 252 1.40 -7.30 8.86
N LEU A 253 2.48 -7.21 8.06
CA LEU A 253 3.54 -6.22 8.26
C LEU A 253 3.02 -4.78 8.17
N LEU A 254 2.10 -4.52 7.23
CA LEU A 254 1.45 -3.22 7.05
C LEU A 254 0.60 -2.81 8.26
N ILE A 255 -0.16 -3.74 8.83
CA ILE A 255 -0.97 -3.51 10.03
C ILE A 255 -0.08 -3.13 11.20
N GLU A 256 0.98 -3.91 11.48
CA GLU A 256 1.91 -3.63 12.58
C GLU A 256 2.64 -2.28 12.40
N TYR A 257 3.06 -1.99 11.17
CA TYR A 257 3.66 -0.68 10.84
C TYR A 257 2.70 0.47 11.14
N HIS A 258 1.44 0.38 10.73
CA HIS A 258 0.47 1.44 10.96
C HIS A 258 0.00 1.52 12.41
N ASP A 259 -0.02 0.42 13.15
CA ASP A 259 -0.30 0.42 14.59
C ASP A 259 0.78 1.18 15.38
N ALA A 260 2.05 0.91 15.07
CA ALA A 260 3.18 1.64 15.63
C ALA A 260 3.15 3.12 15.24
N LEU A 261 2.88 3.42 13.96
CA LEU A 261 2.78 4.79 13.46
C LEU A 261 1.67 5.57 14.18
N LEU A 262 0.50 4.98 14.35
CA LEU A 262 -0.64 5.61 15.02
C LEU A 262 -0.33 5.86 16.50
N SER A 263 0.35 4.91 17.16
CA SER A 263 0.80 5.06 18.55
C SER A 263 1.78 6.23 18.69
N THR A 264 2.72 6.37 17.76
CA THR A 264 3.66 7.51 17.71
C THR A 264 2.93 8.84 17.47
N MET A 265 1.93 8.87 16.59
CA MET A 265 1.11 10.07 16.36
C MET A 265 0.24 10.45 17.57
N ALA A 266 -0.20 9.46 18.35
CA ALA A 266 -1.00 9.67 19.55
C ALA A 266 -0.18 10.14 20.75
N PHE A 267 1.09 9.74 20.84
CA PHE A 267 1.95 10.01 21.99
C PHE A 267 2.01 11.51 22.39
N PRO A 268 2.17 12.49 21.47
CA PRO A 268 2.19 13.91 21.84
C PRO A 268 0.87 14.45 22.43
N LEU A 269 -0.24 13.74 22.25
CA LEU A 269 -1.55 14.09 22.81
C LEU A 269 -1.77 13.48 24.20
N GLN A 270 -0.92 12.53 24.60
CA GLN A 270 -0.99 11.91 25.92
C GLN A 270 -0.21 12.75 26.95
N ARG A 271 -0.73 12.80 28.19
CA ARG A 271 -0.03 13.37 29.36
C ARG A 271 0.41 14.83 29.19
N LYS A 272 -0.37 15.66 28.50
CA LYS A 272 -0.15 17.10 28.40
C LYS A 272 -0.95 17.85 29.46
N ASP A 273 -0.26 18.65 30.26
CA ASP A 273 -0.91 19.48 31.30
C ASP A 273 -1.62 20.71 30.72
N ASN A 274 -1.18 21.20 29.55
CA ASN A 274 -1.77 22.37 28.90
C ASN A 274 -1.68 22.30 27.37
N PHE A 275 -2.84 22.26 26.73
CA PHE A 275 -2.95 22.27 25.27
C PHE A 275 -3.00 23.68 24.66
N ALA A 276 -3.23 24.72 25.47
CA ALA A 276 -3.31 26.11 25.02
C ALA A 276 -1.95 26.68 24.56
N SER A 277 -0.83 26.04 24.94
CA SER A 277 0.51 26.44 24.51
C SER A 277 0.98 25.77 23.21
N VAL A 278 0.22 24.81 22.68
CA VAL A 278 0.61 24.09 21.46
C VAL A 278 0.42 25.00 20.24
N GLN A 279 1.40 25.01 19.33
CA GLN A 279 1.30 25.78 18.09
C GLN A 279 0.21 25.22 17.18
N THR A 280 -0.73 26.05 16.73
CA THR A 280 -1.86 25.65 15.86
C THR A 280 -1.38 24.98 14.57
N THR A 281 -0.31 25.50 13.95
CA THR A 281 0.29 24.94 12.72
C THR A 281 0.81 23.51 12.90
N SER A 282 1.31 23.17 14.11
CA SER A 282 1.72 21.80 14.42
C SER A 282 0.51 20.86 14.53
N LEU A 283 -0.61 21.35 15.08
CA LEU A 283 -1.84 20.57 15.21
C LEU A 283 -2.48 20.33 13.83
N GLU A 284 -2.50 21.34 12.96
CA GLU A 284 -2.97 21.21 11.57
C GLU A 284 -2.15 20.19 10.78
N ALA A 285 -0.83 20.21 10.91
CA ALA A 285 0.05 19.23 10.27
C ALA A 285 -0.19 17.81 10.79
N SER A 286 -0.32 17.64 12.11
CA SER A 286 -0.66 16.35 12.72
C SER A 286 -2.03 15.84 12.25
N TRP A 287 -3.04 16.71 12.19
CA TRP A 287 -4.37 16.37 11.72
C TRP A 287 -4.37 15.94 10.26
N SER A 288 -3.66 16.66 9.39
CA SER A 288 -3.51 16.30 7.98
C SER A 288 -2.85 14.92 7.81
N ASN A 289 -1.84 14.60 8.63
CA ASN A 289 -1.18 13.29 8.60
C ASN A 289 -2.11 12.16 9.07
N ILE A 290 -2.92 12.38 10.12
CA ILE A 290 -3.91 11.40 10.58
C ILE A 290 -5.01 11.19 9.53
N GLN A 291 -5.49 12.26 8.90
CA GLN A 291 -6.49 12.16 7.82
C GLN A 291 -5.96 11.37 6.62
N LEU A 292 -4.67 11.56 6.29
CA LEU A 292 -3.98 10.77 5.27
C LEU A 292 -3.94 9.28 5.67
N LEU A 293 -3.67 8.97 6.94
CA LEU A 293 -3.71 7.60 7.46
C LEU A 293 -5.13 7.00 7.37
N CYS A 294 -6.17 7.71 7.78
CA CYS A 294 -7.57 7.25 7.64
C CYS A 294 -7.92 6.93 6.18
N SER A 295 -7.48 7.78 5.25
CA SER A 295 -7.67 7.57 3.81
C SER A 295 -6.93 6.32 3.30
N ARG A 296 -5.72 6.07 3.80
CA ARG A 296 -4.94 4.87 3.48
C ARG A 296 -5.57 3.61 4.05
N LEU A 297 -5.98 3.61 5.31
CA LEU A 297 -6.65 2.47 5.94
C LEU A 297 -7.96 2.12 5.20
N SER A 298 -8.74 3.13 4.79
CA SER A 298 -9.93 2.92 3.96
C SER A 298 -9.60 2.27 2.61
N ARG A 299 -8.46 2.65 2.01
CA ARG A 299 -7.95 2.03 0.78
C ARG A 299 -7.59 0.56 1.00
N TYR A 300 -6.86 0.26 2.05
CA TYR A 300 -6.43 -1.11 2.37
C TYR A 300 -7.64 -2.01 2.65
N ILE A 301 -8.63 -1.51 3.40
CA ILE A 301 -9.89 -2.23 3.65
C ILE A 301 -10.58 -2.54 2.32
N LYS A 302 -10.69 -1.57 1.41
CA LYS A 302 -11.31 -1.78 0.09
C LYS A 302 -10.55 -2.84 -0.72
N ASP A 303 -9.23 -2.77 -0.76
CA ASP A 303 -8.41 -3.70 -1.53
C ASP A 303 -8.48 -5.14 -0.96
N VAL A 304 -8.49 -5.30 0.37
CA VAL A 304 -8.70 -6.59 1.04
C VAL A 304 -10.12 -7.12 0.80
N SER A 305 -11.16 -6.28 0.91
CA SER A 305 -12.52 -6.68 0.55
C SER A 305 -12.62 -7.18 -0.88
N GLN A 306 -11.90 -6.53 -1.80
CA GLN A 306 -11.88 -6.94 -3.20
C GLN A 306 -11.22 -8.31 -3.39
N ILE A 307 -10.13 -8.59 -2.65
CA ILE A 307 -9.49 -9.91 -2.61
C ILE A 307 -10.47 -10.95 -2.06
N MET A 308 -11.12 -10.66 -0.93
CA MET A 308 -12.08 -11.56 -0.30
C MET A 308 -13.24 -11.89 -1.25
N LEU A 309 -13.81 -10.88 -1.93
CA LEU A 309 -14.85 -11.08 -2.93
C LEU A 309 -14.38 -11.94 -4.10
N GLN A 310 -13.18 -11.68 -4.63
CA GLN A 310 -12.64 -12.46 -5.75
C GLN A 310 -12.34 -13.91 -5.38
N LEU A 311 -11.91 -14.16 -4.14
CA LEU A 311 -11.59 -15.50 -3.63
C LEU A 311 -12.80 -16.19 -2.97
N HIS A 312 -13.99 -15.58 -3.01
CA HIS A 312 -15.20 -16.06 -2.33
C HIS A 312 -15.01 -16.31 -0.81
N ILE A 313 -14.15 -15.52 -0.17
CA ILE A 313 -13.94 -15.54 1.28
C ILE A 313 -15.08 -14.79 1.96
N ARG A 314 -15.62 -15.38 3.02
CA ARG A 314 -16.70 -14.77 3.82
C ARG A 314 -16.19 -13.63 4.69
N PHE A 315 -17.03 -12.62 4.89
CA PHE A 315 -16.79 -11.49 5.79
C PHE A 315 -17.20 -11.78 7.24
N ASP A 316 -16.87 -12.99 7.70
CA ASP A 316 -17.13 -13.43 9.07
C ASP A 316 -15.90 -13.22 9.96
N ASP A 317 -16.08 -13.40 11.27
CA ASP A 317 -14.97 -13.36 12.22
C ASP A 317 -13.98 -14.50 11.94
N PRO A 318 -12.66 -14.26 12.07
CA PRO A 318 -11.64 -15.26 11.76
C PRO A 318 -11.71 -16.44 12.72
N VAL A 319 -11.81 -17.65 12.18
CA VAL A 319 -11.69 -18.90 12.93
C VAL A 319 -10.26 -19.41 12.81
N VAL A 320 -9.53 -19.45 13.92
CA VAL A 320 -8.14 -19.96 13.93
C VAL A 320 -8.18 -21.49 13.80
N PRO A 321 -7.52 -22.08 12.79
CA PRO A 321 -7.41 -23.53 12.69
C PRO A 321 -6.72 -24.12 13.91
N THR A 322 -7.25 -25.23 14.43
CA THR A 322 -6.67 -25.92 15.60
C THR A 322 -5.40 -26.69 15.23
N ASP A 323 -5.21 -27.02 13.95
CA ASP A 323 -4.07 -27.78 13.44
C ASP A 323 -3.09 -26.86 12.67
N TYR A 324 -1.86 -26.78 13.17
CA TYR A 324 -0.76 -26.05 12.54
C TYR A 324 -0.39 -26.57 11.14
N ALA A 325 -0.84 -27.79 10.76
CA ALA A 325 -0.63 -28.35 9.44
C ALA A 325 -1.48 -27.69 8.34
N GLN A 326 -2.52 -26.91 8.69
CA GLN A 326 -3.42 -26.23 7.75
C GLN A 326 -2.90 -24.86 7.27
N TRP A 327 -1.59 -24.62 7.33
CA TRP A 327 -0.98 -23.33 6.95
C TRP A 327 -1.27 -22.89 5.51
N THR A 328 -1.78 -23.76 4.64
CA THR A 328 -2.16 -23.45 3.26
C THR A 328 -3.48 -22.70 3.15
N GLU A 329 -4.34 -22.77 4.15
CA GLU A 329 -5.64 -22.07 4.18
C GLU A 329 -5.44 -20.57 4.41
N SER A 330 -5.96 -19.72 3.54
CA SER A 330 -5.82 -18.25 3.64
C SER A 330 -7.08 -17.52 4.07
N GLU A 331 -8.19 -18.24 4.30
CA GLU A 331 -9.48 -17.62 4.63
C GLU A 331 -9.42 -16.85 5.94
N SER A 332 -8.97 -17.52 7.01
CA SER A 332 -8.80 -16.93 8.35
C SER A 332 -7.82 -15.75 8.34
N ASP A 333 -6.78 -15.80 7.50
CA ASP A 333 -5.80 -14.73 7.39
C ASP A 333 -6.44 -13.45 6.85
N PHE A 334 -7.19 -13.54 5.75
CA PHE A 334 -7.84 -12.37 5.16
C PHE A 334 -8.99 -11.84 6.01
N GLN A 335 -9.74 -12.72 6.68
CA GLN A 335 -10.74 -12.32 7.69
C GLN A 335 -10.09 -11.54 8.84
N TYR A 336 -8.98 -12.05 9.37
CA TYR A 336 -8.24 -11.37 10.44
C TYR A 336 -7.66 -10.03 9.97
N ILE A 337 -7.05 -9.98 8.78
CA ILE A 337 -6.54 -8.74 8.18
C ILE A 337 -7.65 -7.71 8.03
N TYR A 338 -8.81 -8.11 7.50
CA TYR A 338 -9.97 -7.24 7.31
C TYR A 338 -10.44 -6.65 8.65
N MET A 339 -10.66 -7.50 9.66
CA MET A 339 -11.04 -7.11 11.01
C MET A 339 -10.01 -6.14 11.64
N ARG A 340 -8.71 -6.45 11.54
CA ARG A 340 -7.64 -5.61 12.10
C ARG A 340 -7.55 -4.25 11.42
N LEU A 341 -7.67 -4.18 10.10
CA LEU A 341 -7.69 -2.92 9.38
C LEU A 341 -8.90 -2.05 9.75
N GLN A 342 -10.09 -2.65 9.94
CA GLN A 342 -11.26 -1.93 10.43
C GLN A 342 -11.03 -1.36 11.84
N SER A 343 -10.51 -2.16 12.77
CA SER A 343 -10.18 -1.71 14.13
C SER A 343 -9.15 -0.58 14.12
N LEU A 344 -8.12 -0.69 13.26
CA LEU A 344 -7.10 0.35 13.14
C LEU A 344 -7.67 1.64 12.53
N ARG A 345 -8.61 1.54 11.57
CA ARG A 345 -9.32 2.70 11.03
C ARG A 345 -10.14 3.40 12.10
N GLN A 346 -10.92 2.66 12.88
CA GLN A 346 -11.71 3.22 13.98
C GLN A 346 -10.83 3.94 15.00
N ARG A 347 -9.67 3.37 15.36
CA ARG A 347 -8.69 4.04 16.23
C ARG A 347 -8.12 5.32 15.61
N ALA A 348 -7.83 5.33 14.30
CA ALA A 348 -7.35 6.52 13.61
C ALA A 348 -8.42 7.62 13.52
N GLU A 349 -9.68 7.25 13.26
CA GLU A 349 -10.83 8.15 13.27
C GLU A 349 -11.03 8.77 14.67
N PHE A 350 -11.01 7.94 15.72
CA PHE A 350 -11.09 8.42 17.10
C PHE A 350 -9.95 9.38 17.47
N LEU A 351 -8.72 9.10 17.01
CA LEU A 351 -7.58 10.00 17.22
C LEU A 351 -7.78 11.34 16.47
N SER A 352 -8.32 11.30 15.25
CA SER A 352 -8.65 12.49 14.45
C SER A 352 -9.68 13.36 15.17
N GLU A 353 -10.76 12.77 15.66
CA GLU A 353 -11.81 13.44 16.44
C GLU A 353 -11.25 14.06 17.73
N SER A 354 -10.43 13.31 18.46
CA SER A 354 -9.76 13.79 19.68
C SER A 354 -8.88 15.00 19.38
N LEU A 355 -8.14 14.98 18.26
CA LEU A 355 -7.30 16.09 17.84
C LEU A 355 -8.13 17.32 17.45
N THR A 356 -9.27 17.15 16.78
CA THR A 356 -10.23 18.24 16.53
C THR A 356 -10.77 18.84 17.82
N GLY A 357 -11.02 18.03 18.85
CA GLY A 357 -11.36 18.54 20.18
C GLY A 357 -10.25 19.41 20.78
N VAL A 358 -9.00 18.95 20.69
CA VAL A 358 -7.82 19.70 21.17
C VAL A 358 -7.63 21.01 20.40
N THR A 359 -7.82 21.03 19.08
CA THR A 359 -7.71 22.26 18.28
C THR A 359 -8.79 23.28 18.68
N GLY A 360 -10.01 22.82 18.97
CA GLY A 360 -11.08 23.66 19.51
C GLY A 360 -10.74 24.32 20.85
N ILE A 361 -10.21 23.53 21.80
CA ILE A 361 -9.77 24.05 23.12
C ILE A 361 -8.66 25.10 22.94
N ASN A 362 -7.68 24.82 22.07
CA ASN A 362 -6.58 25.75 21.79
C ASN A 362 -7.11 27.08 21.19
N GLY A 363 -8.00 27.00 20.20
CA GLY A 363 -8.65 28.17 19.61
C GLY A 363 -9.42 29.01 20.63
N ALA A 364 -10.20 28.37 21.50
CA ALA A 364 -10.94 29.06 22.56
C ALA A 364 -10.01 29.75 23.57
N ALA A 365 -8.96 29.07 24.03
CA ALA A 365 -7.99 29.65 24.97
C ALA A 365 -7.26 30.86 24.36
N ARG A 366 -6.92 30.79 23.06
CA ARG A 366 -6.32 31.90 22.33
C ARG A 366 -7.27 33.09 22.20
N SER A 367 -8.54 32.84 21.84
CA SER A 367 -9.57 33.90 21.77
C SER A 367 -9.76 34.60 23.12
N ILE A 368 -9.81 33.85 24.23
CA ILE A 368 -9.88 34.42 25.58
C ILE A 368 -8.66 35.30 25.88
N ARG A 369 -7.45 34.87 25.47
CA ARG A 369 -6.22 35.65 25.67
C ARG A 369 -6.24 36.94 24.84
N GLU A 370 -6.66 36.86 23.58
CA GLU A 370 -6.79 38.03 22.70
C GLU A 370 -7.84 39.02 23.23
N ALA A 371 -8.98 38.53 23.70
CA ALA A 371 -10.02 39.36 24.34
C ALA A 371 -9.51 40.07 25.61
N LYS A 372 -8.70 39.39 26.44
CA LYS A 372 -8.06 40.02 27.61
C LYS A 372 -7.09 41.13 27.19
N THR A 373 -6.28 40.89 26.15
CA THR A 373 -5.36 41.91 25.62
C THR A 373 -6.11 43.12 25.08
N ILE A 374 -7.18 42.90 24.31
CA ILE A 374 -8.04 43.98 23.79
C ILE A 374 -8.66 44.75 24.96
N LYS A 375 -9.22 44.07 25.96
CA LYS A 375 -9.79 44.73 27.14
C LYS A 375 -8.76 45.63 27.83
N THR A 376 -7.54 45.16 28.02
CA THR A 376 -6.46 45.95 28.61
C THR A 376 -6.12 47.16 27.75
N PHE A 377 -6.00 46.98 26.42
CA PHE A 377 -5.75 48.07 25.48
C PHE A 377 -6.86 49.12 25.50
N THR A 378 -8.13 48.69 25.52
CA THR A 378 -9.28 49.59 25.63
C THR A 378 -9.27 50.39 26.93
N ILE A 379 -8.94 49.75 28.06
CA ILE A 379 -8.80 50.46 29.35
C ILE A 379 -7.69 51.51 29.28
N VAL A 380 -6.53 51.15 28.73
CA VAL A 380 -5.41 52.10 28.54
C VAL A 380 -5.85 53.25 27.62
N ALA A 381 -6.50 52.97 26.50
CA ALA A 381 -7.00 53.99 25.58
C ALA A 381 -8.02 54.92 26.24
N LEU A 382 -8.96 54.39 27.03
CA LEU A 382 -9.96 55.19 27.76
C LEU A 382 -9.32 56.15 28.77
N ILE A 383 -8.20 55.77 29.39
CA ILE A 383 -7.48 56.63 30.33
C ILE A 383 -6.66 57.68 29.58
N PHE A 384 -5.88 57.26 28.58
CA PHE A 384 -4.88 58.12 27.96
C PHE A 384 -5.44 59.05 26.86
N ILE A 385 -6.50 58.66 26.14
CA ILE A 385 -7.07 59.53 25.08
C ILE A 385 -7.56 60.87 25.65
N PRO A 386 -8.39 60.91 26.71
CA PRO A 386 -8.83 62.17 27.30
C PRO A 386 -7.68 62.95 27.96
N LEU A 387 -6.73 62.25 28.58
CA LEU A 387 -5.57 62.86 29.22
C LEU A 387 -4.68 63.56 28.18
N SER A 388 -4.35 62.86 27.09
CA SER A 388 -3.56 63.40 25.98
C SER A 388 -4.25 64.59 25.31
N PHE A 389 -5.57 64.52 25.13
CA PHE A 389 -6.34 65.66 24.63
C PHE A 389 -6.26 66.87 25.57
N SER A 390 -6.43 66.65 26.89
CA SER A 390 -6.33 67.71 27.90
C SER A 390 -4.93 68.32 27.92
N THR A 391 -3.87 67.50 27.93
CA THR A 391 -2.49 68.00 27.87
C THR A 391 -2.21 68.76 26.58
N SER A 392 -2.76 68.32 25.44
CA SER A 392 -2.59 69.04 24.18
C SER A 392 -3.32 70.38 24.20
N LEU A 393 -4.55 70.42 24.74
CA LEU A 393 -5.34 71.65 24.86
C LEU A 393 -4.63 72.68 25.77
N PHE A 394 -4.14 72.24 26.94
CA PHE A 394 -3.44 73.13 27.89
C PHE A 394 -1.97 73.41 27.52
N SER A 395 -1.37 72.60 26.63
CA SER A 395 -0.01 72.84 26.11
C SER A 395 0.00 73.80 24.91
N MET A 396 -1.15 74.14 24.33
CA MET A 396 -1.23 75.24 23.38
C MET A 396 -1.03 76.55 24.15
N SER A 397 0.19 77.08 24.15
CA SER A 397 0.41 78.46 24.57
C SER A 397 -0.33 79.37 23.59
N GLU A 398 -1.37 80.06 24.05
CA GLU A 398 -1.88 81.20 23.30
C GLU A 398 -0.74 82.21 23.15
N ARG A 399 -0.21 82.34 21.93
CA ARG A 399 0.59 83.51 21.57
C ARG A 399 -0.38 84.68 21.49
N ILE A 400 -0.46 85.42 22.59
CA ILE A 400 -1.06 86.78 22.65
C ILE A 400 -0.08 87.74 21.97
#